data_AF-A0A7D9IJ24-F1
#
_entry.id   AF-A0A7D9IJ24-F1
#
_cell.length_a   1.000
_cell.length_b   1.000
_cell.length_c   1.000
_cell.angle_alpha   90.00
_cell.angle_beta   90.00
_cell.angle_gamma   90.00
#
_symmetry.space_group_name_H-M   'P 1'
#
loop_
_entity.id
_entity.type
_entity.pdbx_description
1 polymer ?
#
loop_
_entity_poly.entity_id
_entity_poly.type
_entity_poly.pdbx_seq_one_letter_code
_entity_poly.pdbx_strand_id
1 'polypeptide(L)' 'MGDTIIAIGGNSENERHQSVAVKTVEYLVLGENTWKKLPPMHCERSGATACLLP' A
#
# COMPACT_ATOMS: atom_id res chain seq x y z
N MET A 1 13.12 11.34 -9.39
CA MET A 1 11.79 10.89 -8.89
C MET A 1 11.62 9.37 -9.04
N GLY A 2 12.69 8.57 -8.86
CA GLY A 2 12.66 7.11 -9.06
C GLY A 2 12.95 6.28 -7.81
N ASP A 3 13.09 6.93 -6.65
CA ASP A 3 13.58 6.26 -5.42
C ASP A 3 12.45 5.83 -4.49
N THR A 4 11.21 5.84 -4.98
CA THR A 4 10.01 5.58 -4.18
C THR A 4 9.08 4.61 -4.87
N ILE A 5 8.75 3.52 -4.18
CA ILE A 5 7.71 2.56 -4.59
C ILE A 5 6.51 2.79 -3.69
N ILE A 6 5.30 2.88 -4.25
CA ILE A 6 4.07 3.07 -3.48
C ILE A 6 3.21 1.80 -3.58
N ALA A 7 2.77 1.30 -2.44
CA ALA A 7 1.79 0.22 -2.31
C ALA A 7 0.46 0.79 -1.78
N ILE A 8 -0.64 0.49 -2.46
CA ILE A 8 -1.97 1.05 -2.20
C ILE A 8 -2.96 -0.10 -2.03
N GLY A 9 -3.55 -0.24 -0.84
CA GLY A 9 -4.51 -1.31 -0.55
C GLY A 9 -3.86 -2.70 -0.52
N GLY A 10 -4.58 -3.68 -1.06
CA GLY A 10 -4.19 -5.10 -1.04
C GLY A 10 -4.92 -5.89 0.04
N ASN A 11 -4.41 -7.07 0.34
CA ASN A 11 -4.93 -7.92 1.42
C ASN A 11 -3.88 -8.08 2.51
N SER A 12 -4.31 -8.03 3.76
CA SER A 12 -3.51 -8.44 4.93
C SER A 12 -4.20 -9.61 5.60
N GLU A 13 -3.42 -10.41 6.32
CA GLU A 13 -3.96 -11.42 7.21
C GLU A 13 -4.39 -10.77 8.53
N ASN A 14 -5.56 -11.16 9.06
CA ASN A 14 -6.01 -10.77 10.40
C ASN A 14 -5.64 -11.85 11.45
N GLU A 15 -5.92 -11.58 12.73
CA GLU A 15 -5.64 -12.52 13.83
C GLU A 15 -6.30 -13.91 13.66
N ARG A 16 -7.33 -14.01 12.82
CA ARG A 16 -8.05 -15.24 12.50
C ARG A 16 -7.49 -15.95 11.27
N HIS A 17 -6.32 -15.55 10.77
CA HIS A 17 -5.70 -16.07 9.55
C HIS A 17 -6.59 -15.91 8.30
N GLN A 18 -7.41 -14.85 8.28
CA GLN A 18 -8.27 -14.53 7.14
C GLN A 18 -7.66 -13.40 6.33
N SER A 19 -7.64 -13.58 5.02
CA SER A 19 -7.26 -12.53 4.07
C SER A 19 -8.34 -11.45 4.04
N VAL A 20 -8.02 -10.24 4.49
CA VAL A 20 -8.92 -9.08 4.52
C VAL A 20 -8.35 -7.94 3.70
N ALA A 21 -9.19 -7.28 2.92
CA ALA A 21 -8.78 -6.11 2.17
C ALA A 21 -8.40 -4.96 3.12
N VAL A 22 -7.38 -4.18 2.77
CA VAL A 22 -6.92 -3.05 3.58
C VAL A 22 -7.12 -1.72 2.86
N LYS A 23 -7.18 -0.65 3.65
CA LYS A 23 -7.25 0.74 3.18
C LYS A 23 -5.93 1.50 3.37
N THR A 24 -4.86 0.82 3.79
CA THR A 24 -3.56 1.43 4.04
C THR A 24 -2.85 1.80 2.74
N VAL A 25 -2.01 2.82 2.84
CA VAL A 25 -1.10 3.22 1.78
C VAL A 25 0.28 3.39 2.41
N GLU A 26 1.28 2.84 1.75
CA GLU A 26 2.66 2.92 2.22
C GLU A 26 3.62 3.08 1.05
N TYR A 27 4.80 3.64 1.33
CA TYR A 27 5.84 3.80 0.33
C TYR A 27 7.20 3.39 0.87
N LEU A 28 7.99 2.78 0.01
CA LEU A 28 9.37 2.41 0.27
C LEU A 28 10.29 3.49 -0.26
N VAL A 29 11.12 4.07 0.60
CA VAL A 29 12.24 4.93 0.17
C VAL A 29 13.44 4.04 -0.07
N LEU A 30 13.84 3.85 -1.33
CA LEU A 30 14.87 2.88 -1.72
C LEU A 30 16.23 3.19 -1.09
N GLY A 31 16.63 4.46 -1.02
CA GLY A 31 17.89 4.87 -0.39
C GLY A 31 17.97 4.63 1.12
N GLU A 32 16.81 4.57 1.80
CA GLU A 32 16.73 4.35 3.24
C GLU A 32 16.33 2.91 3.59
N ASN A 33 15.97 2.09 2.59
CA ASN A 33 15.39 0.77 2.74
C ASN A 33 14.28 0.70 3.81
N THR A 34 13.43 1.72 3.85
CA THR A 34 12.44 1.90 4.92
C THR A 34 11.06 2.16 4.33
N TRP A 35 10.07 1.45 4.86
CA TRP A 35 8.65 1.69 4.58
C TRP A 35 8.10 2.80 5.47
N LYS A 36 7.34 3.70 4.87
CA LYS A 36 6.68 4.82 5.53
C LYS A 36 5.18 4.79 5.21
N LYS A 37 4.34 5.17 6.17
CA LYS A 37 2.88 5.19 6.01
C LYS A 37 2.41 6.52 5.42
N LEU A 38 1.41 6.46 4.56
CA LEU A 38 0.62 7.59 4.09
C LEU A 38 -0.78 7.55 4.73
N PRO A 39 -1.55 8.65 4.64
CA PRO A 39 -2.94 8.65 5.06
C PRO A 39 -3.74 7.50 4.41
N PRO A 40 -4.61 6.82 5.16
CA PRO A 40 -5.39 5.72 4.62
C PRO A 40 -6.42 6.20 3.60
N MET A 41 -6.80 5.32 2.67
CA MET A 41 -7.94 5.54 1.78
C MET A 41 -9.26 5.56 2.54
N HIS A 42 -10.31 6.08 1.90
CA HIS A 42 -11.67 6.09 2.46
C HIS A 42 -12.30 4.68 2.57
N CYS A 43 -11.90 3.74 1.71
CA CYS A 43 -12.41 2.36 1.69
C CYS A 43 -11.28 1.35 1.45
N GLU A 44 -11.51 0.10 1.85
CA GLU A 44 -10.65 -1.04 1.56
C GLU A 44 -10.67 -1.36 0.06
N ARG A 45 -9.51 -1.69 -0.50
CA ARG A 45 -9.38 -2.05 -1.92
C ARG A 45 -8.40 -3.19 -2.09
N SER A 46 -8.75 -4.15 -2.94
CA SER A 46 -7.86 -5.22 -3.38
C SER A 46 -8.15 -5.64 -4.82
N GLY A 47 -7.17 -6.27 -5.47
CA GLY A 47 -7.28 -6.66 -6.89
C GLY A 47 -7.32 -5.49 -7.89
N ALA A 48 -7.01 -4.26 -7.45
CA ALA A 48 -6.96 -3.09 -8.31
C ALA A 48 -5.63 -2.99 -9.07
N THR A 49 -5.66 -2.34 -10.24
CA THR A 49 -4.47 -1.88 -10.95
C THR A 49 -4.16 -0.42 -10.60
N ALA A 50 -2.92 0.01 -10.84
CA ALA A 50 -2.48 1.38 -10.61
C ALA A 50 -1.80 1.96 -11.87
N CYS A 51 -1.87 3.26 -12.04
CA CYS A 51 -1.13 4.00 -13.07
C CYS A 51 -0.56 5.28 -12.47
N LEU A 52 0.55 5.76 -13.02
CA LEU A 52 1.13 7.06 -12.69
C LEU A 52 0.63 8.07 -13.72
N LEU A 53 0.08 9.18 -13.24
CA LEU A 53 -0.25 10.31 -14.11
C LEU A 53 1.01 11.17 -14.32
N PRO A 54 1.19 11.78 -15.51
CA PRO A 54 2.31 12.67 -15.82
C PRO A 54 2.40 13.90 -14.91
#